data_AF-A0A7S1DRR0-F1
#
_entry.id   AF-A0A7S1DRR0-F1
#
_cell.length_a   1.000
_cell.length_b   1.000
_cell.length_c   1.000
_cell.angle_alpha   90.00
_cell.angle_beta   90.00
_cell.angle_gamma   90.00
#
_symmetry.space_group_name_H-M   'P 1'
#
loop_
_entity.id
_entity.type
_entity.pdbx_description
1 polymer ?
#
loop_
_entity_poly.entity_id
_entity_poly.type
_entity_poly.pdbx_seq_one_letter_code
_entity_poly.pdbx_strand_id
1 'polypeptide(L)'
;PPYLRGRALFLTGSAAYSACAPSRTELAFQWILSEGGSFSSPLLTGSMPTLEVPRGTLSAGRTYTARLIAADRTGGASSTDRTFTVSSTPPVAQIFGGNRTVSRGDAALSLSAGGSYDQDA
;
A
#
# COMPACT_ATOMS: atom_id res chain seq x y z
N PRO A 1 -14.75 9.96 14.16
CA PRO A 1 -13.72 8.92 13.93
C PRO A 1 -12.62 9.45 12.98
N PRO A 2 -11.33 9.46 13.35
CA PRO A 2 -10.31 10.08 12.51
C PRO A 2 -9.86 9.09 11.43
N TYR A 3 -10.27 9.35 10.20
CA TYR A 3 -9.85 8.61 9.00
C TYR A 3 -8.41 9.01 8.62
N LEU A 4 -7.52 8.05 8.40
CA LEU A 4 -6.31 8.33 7.63
C LEU A 4 -6.65 8.25 6.14
N ARG A 5 -7.05 9.39 5.54
CA ARG A 5 -6.96 9.55 4.09
C ARG A 5 -5.50 9.32 3.68
N GLY A 6 -5.30 8.26 2.89
CA GLY A 6 -4.13 7.94 2.06
C GLY A 6 -2.86 8.73 2.33
N ARG A 7 -2.09 8.28 3.32
CA ARG A 7 -0.70 8.70 3.50
C ARG A 7 0.19 7.84 2.62
N ALA A 8 1.20 8.45 2.01
CA ALA A 8 2.25 7.70 1.32
C ALA A 8 2.93 6.75 2.31
N LEU A 9 3.19 5.52 1.87
CA LEU A 9 3.98 4.56 2.65
C LEU A 9 5.46 4.76 2.30
N PHE A 10 6.28 4.96 3.32
CA PHE A 10 7.73 5.05 3.16
C PHE A 10 8.37 3.75 3.63
N LEU A 11 9.08 3.07 2.73
CA LEU A 11 9.93 1.94 3.07
C LEU A 11 11.36 2.43 3.26
N THR A 12 11.90 2.29 4.46
CA THR A 12 13.26 2.73 4.80
C THR A 12 14.21 1.55 4.86
N GLY A 13 15.38 1.67 4.23
CA GLY A 13 16.39 0.62 4.20
C GLY A 13 17.66 1.06 4.90
N SER A 14 18.10 0.36 5.95
CA SER A 14 19.42 0.57 6.57
C SER A 14 20.39 -0.54 6.17
N ALA A 15 21.67 -0.19 6.07
CA ALA A 15 22.76 -1.13 5.80
C ALA A 15 23.82 -1.00 6.90
N ALA A 16 24.42 -2.11 7.31
CA ALA A 16 25.58 -2.12 8.20
C ALA A 16 26.85 -2.04 7.36
N TYR A 17 27.82 -1.23 7.81
CA TYR A 17 29.02 -0.89 7.04
C TYR A 17 30.08 -1.99 7.15
N SER A 18 30.68 -2.36 6.01
CA SER A 18 31.92 -3.13 5.97
C SER A 18 33.13 -2.19 5.90
N ALA A 19 34.34 -2.71 6.10
CA ALA A 19 35.58 -1.91 5.98
C ALA A 19 35.74 -1.22 4.60
N CYS A 20 35.04 -1.71 3.57
CA CYS A 20 35.11 -1.19 2.19
C CYS A 20 34.05 -0.13 1.86
N ALA A 21 33.05 0.07 2.73
CA ALA A 21 32.03 1.10 2.61
C ALA A 21 31.82 1.79 3.97
N PRO A 22 32.72 2.71 4.37
CA PRO A 22 32.74 3.29 5.70
C PRO A 22 31.55 4.23 5.99
N SER A 23 30.72 4.55 4.99
CA SER A 23 29.55 5.44 5.14
C SER A 23 28.38 5.05 4.24
N ARG A 24 27.17 5.50 4.61
CA ARG A 24 25.92 5.23 3.86
C ARG A 24 25.86 5.90 2.49
N THR A 25 26.62 6.98 2.32
CA THR A 25 26.72 7.75 1.07
C THR A 25 27.55 7.05 0.00
N GLU A 26 28.31 6.01 0.37
CA GLU A 26 29.05 5.18 -0.59
C GLU A 26 28.26 3.95 -1.07
N LEU A 27 27.01 3.81 -0.61
CA LEU A 27 26.13 2.70 -1.01
C LEU A 27 25.16 3.15 -2.09
N ALA A 28 25.07 2.34 -3.14
CA ALA A 28 23.98 2.39 -4.11
C ALA A 28 22.83 1.51 -3.60
N PHE A 29 21.61 2.07 -3.58
CA PHE A 29 20.41 1.32 -3.23
C PHE A 29 19.61 0.99 -4.49
N GLN A 30 18.95 -0.15 -4.47
CA GLN A 30 17.92 -0.51 -5.43
C GLN A 30 16.75 -1.13 -4.69
N TRP A 31 15.57 -0.58 -4.91
CA TRP A 31 14.30 -1.09 -4.44
C TRP A 31 13.51 -1.71 -5.56
N ILE A 32 12.83 -2.80 -5.25
CA ILE A 32 11.85 -3.45 -6.12
C ILE A 32 10.64 -3.78 -5.27
N LEU A 33 9.47 -3.28 -5.64
CA LEU A 33 8.19 -3.64 -5.01
C LEU A 33 7.35 -4.43 -6.00
N SER A 34 6.83 -5.58 -5.58
CA SER A 34 5.95 -6.43 -6.39
C SER A 34 4.78 -6.94 -5.57
N GLU A 35 3.65 -7.23 -6.23
CA GLU A 35 2.57 -8.01 -5.62
C GLU A 35 3.00 -9.48 -5.53
N GLY A 36 2.76 -10.12 -4.39
CA GLY A 36 3.21 -11.48 -4.11
C GLY A 36 4.74 -11.56 -3.96
N GLY A 37 5.33 -12.66 -4.42
CA GLY A 37 6.76 -12.96 -4.26
C GLY A 37 7.60 -12.97 -5.54
N SER A 38 7.03 -12.63 -6.71
CA SER A 38 7.76 -12.57 -7.97
C SER A 38 8.15 -11.15 -8.33
N PHE A 39 9.44 -10.92 -8.59
CA PHE A 39 9.97 -9.62 -9.01
C PHE A 39 10.03 -9.45 -10.54
N SER A 40 9.46 -10.37 -11.32
CA SER A 40 9.46 -10.33 -12.79
C SER A 40 8.65 -9.15 -13.37
N SER A 41 7.72 -8.60 -12.59
CA SER A 41 6.86 -7.48 -13.01
C SER A 41 6.68 -6.52 -11.84
N PRO A 42 7.68 -5.66 -11.58
CA PRO A 42 7.65 -4.77 -10.43
C PRO A 42 6.59 -3.67 -10.62
N LEU A 43 5.89 -3.36 -9.53
CA LEU A 43 4.96 -2.24 -9.42
C LEU A 43 5.71 -0.91 -9.30
N LEU A 44 6.79 -0.90 -8.52
CA LEU A 44 7.63 0.25 -8.29
C LEU A 44 9.09 -0.18 -8.18
N THR A 45 9.98 0.70 -8.61
CA THR A 45 11.42 0.62 -8.34
C THR A 45 11.92 1.96 -7.84
N GLY A 46 13.06 1.97 -7.18
CA GLY A 46 13.68 3.20 -6.69
C GLY A 46 15.15 2.99 -6.35
N SER A 47 15.91 4.07 -6.29
CA SER A 47 17.36 4.04 -6.03
C SER A 47 17.78 4.80 -4.77
N MET A 48 16.82 5.43 -4.10
CA MET A 48 17.07 6.20 -2.88
C MET A 48 17.13 5.28 -1.65
N PRO A 49 17.72 5.73 -0.53
CA PRO A 49 17.70 4.98 0.73
C PRO A 49 16.29 4.74 1.31
N THR A 50 15.28 5.43 0.75
CA THR A 50 13.87 5.31 1.09
C THR A 50 13.08 5.19 -0.21
N LEU A 51 12.18 4.21 -0.30
CA LEU A 51 11.20 4.11 -1.38
C LEU A 51 9.88 4.72 -0.92
N GLU A 52 9.41 5.73 -1.65
CA GLU A 52 8.07 6.28 -1.50
C GLU A 52 7.10 5.47 -2.37
N VAL A 53 6.02 4.98 -1.76
CA VAL A 53 4.94 4.29 -2.46
C VAL A 53 3.79 5.28 -2.62
N PRO A 54 3.51 5.76 -3.86
CA PRO A 54 2.42 6.69 -4.11
C PRO A 54 1.05 6.15 -3.68
N ARG A 55 0.14 7.08 -3.39
CA ARG A 55 -1.24 6.72 -3.07
C ARG A 55 -1.89 5.99 -4.25
N GLY A 56 -2.59 4.89 -3.97
CA GLY A 56 -3.30 4.10 -4.98
C GLY A 56 -2.43 3.07 -5.71
N THR A 57 -1.13 2.99 -5.40
CA THR A 57 -0.28 1.90 -5.95
C THR A 57 -0.61 0.54 -5.35
N LEU A 58 -1.09 0.50 -4.11
CA LEU A 58 -1.43 -0.72 -3.40
C LEU A 58 -2.94 -0.89 -3.31
N SER A 59 -3.37 -2.14 -3.42
CA SER A 59 -4.77 -2.57 -3.37
C SER A 59 -5.06 -3.31 -2.08
N ALA A 60 -6.24 -3.07 -1.50
CA ALA A 60 -6.70 -3.76 -0.31
C ALA A 60 -6.79 -5.29 -0.52
N GLY A 61 -6.46 -6.05 0.52
CA GLY A 61 -6.50 -7.52 0.51
C GLY A 61 -5.35 -8.18 -0.25
N ARG A 62 -4.36 -7.40 -0.71
CA ARG A 62 -3.18 -7.89 -1.44
C ARG A 62 -1.95 -7.93 -0.55
N THR A 63 -1.08 -8.89 -0.86
CA THR A 63 0.23 -9.05 -0.22
C THR A 63 1.30 -8.57 -1.19
N TYR A 64 2.26 -7.80 -0.68
CA TYR A 64 3.36 -7.24 -1.44
C TYR A 64 4.68 -7.65 -0.83
N THR A 65 5.70 -7.83 -1.68
CA THR A 65 7.07 -8.03 -1.25
C THR A 65 7.93 -6.90 -1.78
N ALA A 66 8.63 -6.23 -0.87
CA ALA A 66 9.65 -5.25 -1.19
C ALA A 66 11.03 -5.90 -1.04
N ARG A 67 11.85 -5.81 -2.07
CA ARG A 67 13.27 -6.16 -2.05
C ARG A 67 14.10 -4.90 -2.01
N LEU A 68 15.04 -4.85 -1.08
CA LEU A 68 16.11 -3.86 -1.03
C LEU A 68 17.42 -4.55 -1.36
N ILE A 69 18.17 -3.96 -2.30
CA ILE A 69 19.55 -4.32 -2.62
C ILE A 69 20.41 -3.12 -2.23
N ALA A 70 21.48 -3.38 -1.48
CA ALA A 70 22.52 -2.40 -1.18
C ALA A 70 23.84 -2.88 -1.76
N ALA A 71 24.48 -2.05 -2.57
CA ALA A 71 25.75 -2.33 -3.22
C ALA A 71 26.81 -1.29 -2.82
N ASP A 72 28.04 -1.74 -2.58
CA ASP A 72 29.20 -0.89 -2.40
C ASP A 72 29.91 -0.60 -3.73
N ARG A 73 30.78 0.42 -3.73
CA ARG A 73 31.56 0.84 -4.90
C ARG A 73 32.62 -0.16 -5.36
N THR A 74 32.90 -1.18 -4.55
CA THR A 74 33.87 -2.25 -4.84
C THR A 74 33.20 -3.48 -5.46
N GLY A 75 31.88 -3.44 -5.66
CA GLY A 75 31.09 -4.50 -6.29
C GLY A 75 30.47 -5.50 -5.30
N GLY A 76 30.66 -5.32 -3.99
CA GLY A 76 29.96 -6.09 -2.97
C GLY A 76 28.49 -5.70 -2.92
N ALA A 77 27.59 -6.68 -2.85
CA ALA A 77 26.15 -6.42 -2.74
C ALA A 77 25.46 -7.39 -1.77
N SER A 78 24.40 -6.90 -1.14
CA SER A 78 23.53 -7.69 -0.27
C SER A 78 22.07 -7.33 -0.54
N SER A 79 21.16 -8.25 -0.26
CA SER A 79 19.72 -8.03 -0.45
C SER A 79 18.90 -8.54 0.72
N THR A 80 17.76 -7.89 0.98
CA THR A 80 16.77 -8.33 1.95
C THR A 80 15.35 -8.10 1.42
N ASP A 81 14.44 -8.98 1.82
CA ASP A 81 13.05 -8.94 1.41
C ASP A 81 12.15 -8.66 2.64
N ARG A 82 11.10 -7.89 2.43
CA ARG A 82 10.05 -7.62 3.42
C ARG A 82 8.68 -7.80 2.78
N THR A 83 7.89 -8.69 3.37
CA THR A 83 6.51 -8.94 2.94
C THR A 83 5.54 -8.24 3.88
N PHE A 84 4.51 -7.62 3.32
CA PHE A 84 3.42 -7.00 4.07
C PHE A 84 2.10 -7.16 3.32
N THR A 85 0.99 -7.16 4.08
CA THR A 85 -0.36 -7.27 3.53
C THR A 85 -1.11 -5.98 3.77
N VAL A 86 -1.81 -5.49 2.74
CA VAL A 86 -2.73 -4.37 2.89
C VAL A 86 -4.05 -4.94 3.37
N SER A 87 -4.51 -4.48 4.54
CA SER A 87 -5.79 -4.90 5.10
C SER A 87 -6.91 -4.60 4.10
N SER A 88 -7.88 -5.51 4.05
CA SER A 88 -9.19 -5.27 3.41
C SER A 88 -10.28 -5.40 4.44
N THR A 89 -11.34 -4.67 4.22
CA THR A 89 -12.51 -4.59 5.06
C THR A 89 -13.76 -4.72 4.19
N PRO A 90 -14.83 -5.38 4.68
CA PRO A 90 -16.05 -5.50 3.90
C PRO A 90 -16.72 -4.13 3.65
N PRO A 91 -17.38 -3.94 2.50
CA PRO A 91 -18.18 -2.74 2.26
C PRO A 91 -19.36 -2.69 3.22
N VAL A 92 -19.71 -1.48 3.65
CA VAL A 92 -20.85 -1.21 4.51
C VAL A 92 -22.05 -0.90 3.64
N ALA A 93 -23.06 -1.77 3.69
CA ALA A 93 -24.34 -1.52 3.04
C ALA A 93 -25.21 -0.60 3.92
N GLN A 94 -25.73 0.49 3.33
CA GLN A 94 -26.72 1.34 3.98
C GLN A 94 -27.85 1.69 3.03
N ILE A 95 -29.07 1.68 3.58
CA ILE A 95 -30.28 2.10 2.88
C ILE A 95 -30.64 3.50 3.38
N PHE A 96 -30.64 4.46 2.47
CA PHE A 96 -31.31 5.75 2.67
C PHE A 96 -32.78 5.62 2.33
N GLY A 97 -33.60 6.13 3.24
CA GLY A 97 -35.04 5.86 3.28
C GLY A 97 -35.54 5.85 4.71
N GLY A 98 -34.77 5.27 5.62
CA GLY A 98 -35.17 5.12 7.02
C GLY A 98 -36.39 4.20 7.19
N ASN A 99 -36.81 4.03 8.44
CA ASN A 99 -38.05 3.32 8.74
C ASN A 99 -39.25 4.25 8.45
N ARG A 100 -40.17 3.77 7.62
CA ARG A 100 -41.38 4.51 7.29
C ARG A 100 -42.52 3.54 7.02
N THR A 101 -43.69 3.83 7.58
CA THR A 101 -44.93 3.15 7.25
C THR A 101 -45.53 3.87 6.05
N VAL A 102 -45.83 3.12 4.99
CA VAL A 102 -46.44 3.65 3.77
C VAL A 102 -47.86 3.10 3.63
N SER A 103 -48.79 3.96 3.18
CA SER A 103 -50.17 3.61 2.88
C SER A 103 -50.33 3.30 1.40
N ARG A 104 -51.37 2.53 1.04
CA ARG A 104 -51.61 2.09 -0.36
C ARG A 104 -51.79 3.24 -1.36
N GLY A 105 -52.20 4.41 -0.89
CA GLY A 105 -52.39 5.62 -1.70
C GLY A 105 -51.20 6.58 -1.73
N ASP A 106 -50.10 6.28 -1.04
CA ASP A 106 -48.92 7.14 -1.02
C ASP A 106 -48.22 7.13 -2.39
N ALA A 107 -47.50 8.21 -2.69
CA ALA A 107 -46.57 8.22 -3.81
C ALA A 107 -45.52 7.10 -3.67
N ALA A 108 -44.92 6.69 -4.79
CA ALA A 108 -43.99 5.57 -4.83
C ALA A 108 -42.87 5.68 -3.77
N LEU A 109 -42.65 4.60 -3.01
CA LEU A 109 -41.57 4.50 -2.04
C LEU A 109 -40.22 4.50 -2.77
N SER A 110 -39.41 5.54 -2.54
CA SER A 110 -38.03 5.59 -2.99
C SER A 110 -37.08 5.20 -1.85
N LEU A 111 -36.30 4.15 -2.08
CA LEU A 111 -35.17 3.72 -1.26
C LEU A 111 -33.91 3.84 -2.11
N SER A 112 -32.80 4.25 -1.49
CA SER A 112 -31.53 4.43 -2.18
C SER A 112 -30.41 3.73 -1.44
N ALA A 113 -29.48 3.13 -2.19
CA ALA A 113 -28.24 2.58 -1.65
C ALA A 113 -27.14 3.65 -1.46
N GLY A 114 -27.44 4.93 -1.69
CA GLY A 114 -26.45 6.02 -1.68
C GLY A 114 -25.69 6.25 -0.37
N GLY A 115 -26.09 5.60 0.72
CA GLY A 115 -25.33 5.59 1.97
C GLY A 115 -24.30 4.45 2.06
N SER A 116 -24.34 3.49 1.13
CA SER A 116 -23.38 2.38 1.12
C SER A 116 -22.00 2.88 0.74
N TYR A 117 -20.96 2.37 1.40
CA TYR A 117 -19.58 2.77 1.14
C TYR A 117 -18.62 1.61 1.39
N ASP A 118 -17.50 1.64 0.70
CA ASP A 118 -16.33 0.81 1.01
C ASP A 118 -15.26 1.74 1.61
N GLN A 119 -14.72 1.39 2.77
CA GLN A 119 -13.74 2.22 3.46
C GLN A 119 -12.33 2.10 2.86
N ASP A 120 -12.10 1.08 2.03
CA ASP A 120 -10.83 0.83 1.36
C ASP A 120 -10.81 1.34 -0.09
N ALA A 121 -11.93 1.87 -0.61
CA ALA A 121 -12.10 2.36 -1.98
C ALA A 121 -11.80 3.85 -2.18
#